data_AF-A0A3A9FC08-F1
#
_entry.id   AF-A0A3A9FC08-F1
#
_cell.length_a   1.000
_cell.length_b   1.000
_cell.length_c   1.000
_cell.angle_alpha   90.00
_cell.angle_beta   90.00
_cell.angle_gamma   90.00
#
_symmetry.space_group_name_H-M   'P 1'
#
loop_
_entity.id
_entity.type
_entity.pdbx_description
1 polymer ?
#
loop_
_entity_poly.entity_id
_entity_poly.type
_entity_poly.pdbx_seq_one_letter_code
_entity_poly.pdbx_strand_id
1 'polypeptide(L)'
;MQTQQYKDYMRSDEWEAKKQEGIAIDGGCVMCGRPISRLRSVQVHHITYARLGNENVLTDLCTLCGSCHKKIHAYYNRKRA
;
A
#
# COMPACT_ATOMS: atom_id res chain seq x y z
N MET A 1 0.88 18.25 -6.12
CA MET A 1 1.10 17.33 -7.26
C MET A 1 2.15 16.32 -6.85
N GLN A 2 2.07 15.07 -7.31
CA GLN A 2 3.15 14.10 -7.07
C GLN A 2 4.40 14.50 -7.86
N THR A 3 5.58 14.42 -7.24
CA THR A 3 6.86 14.76 -7.88
C THR A 3 7.25 13.69 -8.90
N GLN A 4 8.16 14.01 -9.82
CA GLN A 4 8.68 13.02 -10.78
C GLN A 4 9.44 11.91 -10.03
N GLN A 5 10.25 12.27 -9.03
CA GLN A 5 10.94 11.34 -8.15
C GLN A 5 10.00 10.33 -7.49
N TYR A 6 8.82 10.77 -7.01
CA TYR A 6 7.82 9.87 -6.46
C TYR A 6 7.33 8.86 -7.51
N LYS A 7 7.03 9.32 -8.73
CA LYS A 7 6.53 8.46 -9.80
C LYS A 7 7.59 7.45 -10.24
N ASP A 8 8.85 7.87 -10.31
CA ASP A 8 9.96 6.99 -10.66
C ASP A 8 10.18 5.95 -9.56
N TYR A 9 10.14 6.38 -8.30
CA TYR A 9 10.22 5.46 -7.16
C TYR A 9 9.07 4.44 -7.17
N MET A 10 7.82 4.86 -7.39
CA MET A 10 6.67 3.94 -7.49
C MET A 10 6.75 2.98 -8.68
N ARG A 11 7.66 3.19 -9.64
CA ARG A 11 7.94 2.30 -10.77
C ARG A 11 9.24 1.51 -10.61
N SER A 12 9.97 1.72 -9.53
CA SER A 12 11.23 1.06 -9.26
C SER A 12 11.04 -0.39 -8.81
N ASP A 13 12.06 -1.21 -9.06
CA ASP A 13 12.13 -2.58 -8.53
C ASP A 13 12.17 -2.60 -7.00
N GLU A 14 12.73 -1.55 -6.38
CA GLU A 14 12.80 -1.37 -4.93
C GLU A 14 11.41 -1.27 -4.30
N TRP A 15 10.51 -0.50 -4.93
CA TRP A 15 9.12 -0.42 -4.50
C TRP A 15 8.37 -1.73 -4.73
N GLU A 16 8.58 -2.39 -5.87
CA GLU A 16 7.92 -3.67 -6.14
C GLU A 16 8.35 -4.74 -5.14
N ALA A 17 9.63 -4.78 -4.75
CA ALA A 17 10.14 -5.69 -3.72
C ALA A 17 9.43 -5.48 -2.37
N LYS A 18 9.35 -4.24 -1.88
CA LYS A 18 8.64 -3.90 -0.63
C LYS A 18 7.15 -4.23 -0.69
N LYS A 19 6.53 -3.99 -1.85
CA LYS A 19 5.12 -4.31 -2.09
C LYS A 19 4.88 -5.82 -1.98
N GLN A 20 5.73 -6.65 -2.60
CA GLN A 20 5.60 -8.10 -2.50
C GLN A 20 5.86 -8.61 -1.07
N GLU A 21 6.85 -8.04 -0.38
CA GLU A 21 7.14 -8.36 1.02
C GLU A 21 5.94 -8.08 1.92
N GLY A 22 5.34 -6.89 1.82
CA GLY A 22 4.17 -6.53 2.62
C GLY A 22 2.96 -7.42 2.33
N ILE A 23 2.73 -7.77 1.07
CA ILE A 23 1.66 -8.70 0.69
C ILE A 23 1.88 -10.09 1.29
N ALA A 24 3.13 -10.57 1.29
CA ALA A 24 3.47 -11.87 1.86
C ALA A 24 3.28 -11.90 3.39
N ILE A 25 3.66 -10.82 4.07
CA ILE A 25 3.52 -10.69 5.52
C ILE A 25 2.04 -10.62 5.93
N ASP A 26 1.25 -9.78 5.26
CA ASP A 26 -0.15 -9.55 5.64
C ASP A 26 -1.07 -10.71 5.24
N GLY A 27 -0.76 -11.43 4.17
CA GLY A 27 -1.53 -12.59 3.67
C GLY A 27 -2.95 -12.27 3.20
N GLY A 28 -3.37 -11.00 3.23
CA GLY A 28 -4.71 -10.57 2.93
C GLY A 28 -4.96 -9.10 3.26
N CYS A 29 -6.22 -8.69 3.20
CA CYS A 29 -6.59 -7.32 3.53
C CYS A 29 -6.62 -7.13 5.05
N VAL A 30 -5.70 -6.34 5.62
CA VAL A 30 -5.61 -6.14 7.07
C VAL A 30 -6.86 -5.50 7.69
N MET A 31 -7.63 -4.73 6.90
CA MET A 31 -8.84 -4.05 7.39
C MET A 31 -10.08 -4.95 7.45
N CYS A 32 -10.26 -5.91 6.54
CA CYS A 32 -11.47 -6.73 6.48
C CYS A 32 -11.22 -8.23 6.64
N GLY A 33 -9.96 -8.64 6.81
CA GLY A 33 -9.55 -10.03 7.03
C GLY A 33 -9.72 -10.95 5.82
N ARG A 34 -10.13 -10.44 4.65
CA ARG A 34 -10.24 -11.30 3.45
C ARG A 34 -8.84 -11.76 3.01
N PRO A 35 -8.61 -13.08 2.86
CA PRO A 35 -7.32 -13.61 2.44
C PRO A 35 -7.01 -13.20 1.00
N ILE A 36 -5.73 -13.18 0.65
CA ILE A 36 -5.22 -12.75 -0.67
C ILE A 36 -5.93 -13.48 -1.82
N SER A 37 -6.21 -14.78 -1.66
CA SER A 37 -6.89 -15.64 -2.64
C SER A 37 -8.35 -15.24 -2.94
N ARG A 38 -8.96 -14.42 -2.09
CA ARG A 38 -10.34 -13.92 -2.26
C ARG A 38 -10.40 -12.43 -2.63
N LEU A 39 -9.26 -11.79 -2.85
CA LEU A 39 -9.21 -10.37 -3.22
C LEU A 39 -9.29 -10.22 -4.74
N ARG A 40 -10.26 -9.42 -5.21
CA ARG A 40 -10.32 -9.01 -6.63
C ARG A 40 -9.20 -8.03 -7.00
N SER A 41 -8.69 -7.29 -6.01
CA SER A 41 -7.56 -6.39 -6.17
C SER A 41 -6.80 -6.26 -4.86
N VAL A 42 -5.48 -6.28 -4.97
CA VAL A 42 -4.53 -6.13 -3.86
C VAL A 42 -3.83 -4.79 -4.05
N GLN A 43 -3.86 -3.95 -3.03
CA GLN A 43 -3.21 -2.64 -3.05
C GLN A 43 -2.45 -2.47 -1.74
N VAL A 44 -1.20 -2.00 -1.82
CA VAL A 44 -0.44 -1.60 -0.64
C VAL A 44 -0.73 -0.14 -0.36
N HIS A 45 -1.09 0.15 0.88
CA HIS A 45 -1.40 1.48 1.37
C HIS A 45 -0.27 1.98 2.27
N HIS A 46 0.15 3.22 2.05
CA HIS A 46 1.08 3.90 2.95
C HIS A 46 0.33 4.42 4.17
N ILE A 47 0.62 3.86 5.35
CA ILE A 47 0.17 4.38 6.65
C ILE A 47 0.82 5.75 6.88
N THR A 48 2.12 5.86 6.56
CA THR A 48 2.88 7.11 6.63
C THR A 48 3.82 7.24 5.42
N TYR A 49 4.10 8.48 5.04
CA TYR A 49 5.05 8.83 3.97
C TYR A 49 6.38 9.39 4.54
N ALA A 50 6.58 9.34 5.86
CA ALA A 50 7.73 9.96 6.52
C ALA A 50 9.09 9.42 6.06
N ARG A 51 9.13 8.19 5.52
CA ARG A 51 10.33 7.49 5.05
C ARG A 51 10.16 7.03 3.59
N LEU A 52 9.55 7.85 2.74
CA LEU A 52 9.38 7.52 1.32
C LEU A 52 10.74 7.11 0.70
N GLY A 53 10.80 5.94 0.07
CA GLY A 53 12.04 5.33 -0.46
C GLY A 53 12.76 4.40 0.52
N ASN A 54 12.49 4.50 1.82
CA ASN A 54 13.10 3.72 2.90
C ASN A 54 12.04 3.23 3.90
N GLU A 55 10.86 2.89 3.39
CA GLU A 55 9.71 2.44 4.18
C GLU A 55 10.03 1.16 4.94
N ASN A 56 9.61 1.12 6.21
CA ASN A 56 9.54 -0.12 6.95
C ASN A 56 8.23 -0.86 6.58
N VAL A 57 8.37 -2.02 5.94
CA VAL A 57 7.23 -2.79 5.42
C VAL A 57 6.19 -3.14 6.51
N LEU A 58 6.62 -3.35 7.76
CA LEU A 58 5.73 -3.73 8.86
C LEU A 58 4.94 -2.56 9.45
N THR A 59 5.48 -1.34 9.41
CA THR A 59 4.91 -0.20 10.15
C THR A 59 4.41 0.91 9.25
N ASP A 60 4.93 1.00 8.01
CA ASP A 60 4.68 2.12 7.11
C ASP A 60 3.72 1.74 6.00
N LEU A 61 3.58 0.44 5.74
CA LEU A 61 2.79 -0.13 4.68
C LEU A 61 1.73 -1.08 5.26
N CYS A 62 0.62 -1.23 4.54
CA CYS A 62 -0.32 -2.30 4.81
C CYS A 62 -1.09 -2.74 3.56
N THR A 63 -1.42 -4.02 3.49
CA THR A 63 -2.13 -4.62 2.37
C THR A 63 -3.63 -4.46 2.54
N LEU A 64 -4.26 -3.83 1.56
CA LEU A 64 -5.70 -3.59 1.53
C LEU A 64 -6.32 -4.09 0.22
N CYS A 65 -7.56 -4.56 0.33
CA CYS A 65 -8.38 -4.76 -0.85
C CYS A 65 -8.83 -3.40 -1.42
N GLY A 66 -9.19 -3.37 -2.71
CA GLY A 66 -9.62 -2.13 -3.36
C GLY A 66 -10.76 -1.38 -2.67
N SER A 67 -11.72 -2.08 -2.04
CA SER A 67 -12.83 -1.41 -1.33
C SER A 67 -12.39 -0.79 -0.01
N CYS A 68 -11.60 -1.50 0.80
CA CYS A 68 -11.01 -0.96 2.03
C CYS A 68 -10.06 0.20 1.74
N HIS A 69 -9.26 0.10 0.67
CA HIS A 69 -8.39 1.18 0.27
C HIS A 69 -9.18 2.43 -0.19
N LYS A 70 -10.38 2.29 -0.79
CA LYS A 70 -11.25 3.46 -1.04
C LYS A 70 -11.75 4.09 0.26
N LYS A 71 -12.20 3.26 1.20
CA LYS A 71 -12.75 3.72 2.49
C LYS A 71 -11.73 4.49 3.32
N ILE A 72 -10.48 4.03 3.39
CA ILE A 72 -9.45 4.70 4.20
C ILE A 72 -9.08 6.07 3.63
N HIS A 73 -8.97 6.19 2.31
CA HIS A 73 -8.73 7.48 1.65
C HIS A 73 -9.91 8.44 1.84
N ALA A 74 -11.14 7.95 1.76
CA ALA A 74 -12.33 8.74 2.06
C ALA A 74 -12.36 9.22 3.51
N TYR A 75 -12.01 8.36 4.48
CA TYR A 75 -11.97 8.70 5.90
C TYR A 75 -10.97 9.82 6.21
N TYR A 76 -9.77 9.77 5.64
CA TYR A 76 -8.75 10.80 5.83
C TYR A 76 -8.84 11.99 4.88
N ASN A 77 -9.82 12.01 3.98
CA ASN A 77 -9.92 12.97 2.87
C ASN A 77 -8.59 13.10 2.08
N ARG A 78 -7.94 11.96 1.82
CA ARG A 78 -6.67 11.87 1.09
C ARG A 78 -6.92 11.40 -0.34
N LYS A 79 -6.14 11.92 -1.29
CA LYS A 79 -6.16 11.40 -2.66
C LYS A 79 -5.53 10.02 -2.68
N ARG A 80 -6.15 9.10 -3.43
CA ARG A 80 -5.55 7.82 -3.78
C ARG A 80 -4.27 8.07 -4.57
N ALA A 81 -3.16 7.59 -4.03
CA ALA A 81 -1.88 7.53 -4.72
C ALA A 81 -1.74 6.19 -5.45
#